data_AF-A0A257TPK8-F1
#
_entry.id   AF-A0A257TPK8-F1
#
_cell.length_a   1.000
_cell.length_b   1.000
_cell.length_c   1.000
_cell.angle_alpha   90.00
_cell.angle_beta   90.00
_cell.angle_gamma   90.00
#
_symmetry.space_group_name_H-M   'P 1'
#
loop_
_entity.id
_entity.type
_entity.pdbx_description
1 polymer ?
#
loop_
_entity_poly.entity_id
_entity_poly.type
_entity_poly.pdbx_seq_one_letter_code
_entity_poly.pdbx_strand_id
1 'polypeptide(L)'
;MCHLVNPDALAAIDANCAKFPDTPVVIDHFARIGVDGQIRASDVAALCRLARHPHTFVKVSAFYALGAKKAPYLDLLPMIRKLLDAFGPERLMWATDCPYQVQQGHTYADSIALVRDRLEGLSDGDRQWLLRRTAEKVFFS
;
A
#
# COMPACT_ATOMS: atom_id res chain seq x y z
N MET A 1 -6.78 -13.39 1.65
CA MET A 1 -5.91 -13.36 2.84
C MET A 1 -5.25 -12.00 2.95
N CYS A 2 -5.17 -11.44 4.16
CA CYS A 2 -4.45 -10.18 4.42
C CYS A 2 -3.14 -10.51 5.16
N HIS A 3 -2.01 -10.02 4.65
CA HIS A 3 -0.68 -10.32 5.17
C HIS A 3 -0.03 -9.07 5.75
N LEU A 4 0.04 -9.00 7.08
CA LEU A 4 0.92 -8.09 7.80
C LEU A 4 2.31 -8.71 7.88
N VAL A 5 3.22 -8.28 7.01
CA VAL A 5 4.55 -8.87 6.87
C VAL A 5 5.63 -7.80 6.66
N ASN A 6 6.87 -8.21 6.79
CA ASN A 6 8.06 -7.45 6.38
C ASN A 6 8.52 -7.89 4.97
N PRO A 7 9.48 -7.18 4.33
CA PRO A 7 9.87 -7.45 2.95
C PRO A 7 10.48 -8.83 2.70
N ASP A 8 11.09 -9.45 3.72
CA ASP A 8 11.69 -10.78 3.65
C ASP A 8 10.67 -11.90 3.35
N ALA A 9 9.39 -11.69 3.70
CA ALA A 9 8.32 -12.65 3.41
C ALA A 9 7.80 -12.59 1.97
N LEU A 10 8.14 -11.54 1.20
CA LEU A 10 7.57 -11.30 -0.14
C LEU A 10 7.87 -12.45 -1.11
N ALA A 11 9.05 -13.07 -1.02
CA ALA A 11 9.41 -14.21 -1.87
C ALA A 11 8.55 -15.45 -1.59
N ALA A 12 8.21 -15.71 -0.33
CA ALA A 12 7.34 -16.82 0.04
C ALA A 12 5.89 -16.56 -0.39
N ILE A 13 5.41 -15.32 -0.24
CA ILE A 13 4.09 -14.90 -0.72
C ILE A 13 4.01 -15.06 -2.24
N ASP A 14 5.02 -14.62 -2.96
CA ASP A 14 5.12 -14.75 -4.41
C ASP A 14 4.98 -16.21 -4.88
N ALA A 15 5.71 -17.13 -4.24
CA ALA A 15 5.62 -18.56 -4.51
C ALA A 15 4.21 -19.12 -4.21
N ASN A 16 3.57 -18.67 -3.12
CA ASN A 16 2.22 -19.09 -2.78
C ASN A 16 1.17 -18.54 -3.75
N CYS A 17 1.30 -17.30 -4.22
CA CYS A 17 0.42 -16.75 -5.25
C CYS A 17 0.52 -17.55 -6.56
N ALA A 18 1.73 -17.98 -6.95
CA ALA A 18 1.89 -18.85 -8.12
C ALA A 18 1.24 -20.23 -7.93
N LYS A 19 1.29 -20.78 -6.71
CA LYS A 19 0.71 -22.09 -6.38
C LYS A 19 -0.82 -22.04 -6.25
N PHE A 20 -1.37 -20.92 -5.79
CA PHE A 20 -2.80 -20.73 -5.53
C PHE A 20 -3.30 -19.45 -6.23
N PRO A 21 -3.34 -19.44 -7.58
CA PRO A 21 -3.54 -18.21 -8.36
C PRO A 21 -4.87 -17.53 -8.12
N ASP A 22 -5.93 -18.30 -7.78
CA ASP A 22 -7.28 -17.77 -7.57
C ASP A 22 -7.48 -17.20 -6.16
N THR A 23 -6.51 -17.34 -5.25
CA THR A 23 -6.65 -16.83 -3.87
C THR A 23 -6.36 -15.33 -3.82
N PRO A 24 -7.31 -14.49 -3.40
CA PRO A 24 -7.06 -13.07 -3.21
C PRO A 24 -6.04 -12.84 -2.08
N VAL A 25 -5.02 -12.03 -2.35
CA VAL A 25 -3.95 -11.70 -1.42
C VAL A 25 -3.85 -10.18 -1.29
N VAL A 26 -3.95 -9.67 -0.06
CA VAL A 26 -3.79 -8.25 0.26
C VAL A 26 -2.53 -8.11 1.12
N ILE A 27 -1.55 -7.35 0.63
CA ILE A 27 -0.36 -7.01 1.39
C ILE A 27 -0.67 -5.77 2.23
N ASP A 28 -0.51 -5.87 3.54
CA ASP A 28 -0.77 -4.76 4.44
C ASP A 28 0.43 -3.80 4.48
N HIS A 29 0.13 -2.50 4.48
CA HIS A 29 1.08 -1.41 4.78
C HIS A 29 2.40 -1.47 4.01
N PHE A 30 2.34 -1.66 2.69
CA PHE A 30 3.54 -1.77 1.84
C PHE A 30 4.50 -2.90 2.24
N ALA A 31 4.03 -3.98 2.89
CA ALA A 31 4.88 -4.98 3.53
C ALA A 31 5.89 -4.36 4.51
N ARG A 32 5.48 -3.28 5.19
CA ARG A 32 6.26 -2.50 6.16
C ARG A 32 7.61 -2.00 5.64
N ILE A 33 7.74 -1.83 4.32
CA ILE A 33 8.93 -1.22 3.71
C ILE A 33 9.13 0.19 4.28
N GLY A 34 10.31 0.45 4.83
CA GLY A 34 10.64 1.73 5.46
C GLY A 34 10.29 1.81 6.96
N VAL A 35 9.86 0.72 7.61
CA VAL A 35 9.58 0.75 9.06
C VAL A 35 10.83 1.04 9.91
N ASP A 36 12.01 0.70 9.40
CA ASP A 36 13.32 1.04 9.98
C ASP A 36 13.82 2.42 9.54
N GLY A 37 13.00 3.19 8.82
CA GLY A 37 13.34 4.48 8.24
C GLY A 37 14.03 4.41 6.88
N GLN A 38 14.24 3.22 6.30
CA GLN A 38 14.94 3.04 5.03
C GLN A 38 14.05 2.39 3.97
N ILE A 39 13.75 3.12 2.90
CA ILE A 39 12.99 2.61 1.75
C ILE A 39 13.99 2.10 0.71
N ARG A 40 14.28 0.79 0.77
CA ARG A 40 15.23 0.15 -0.15
C ARG A 40 14.57 -0.12 -1.49
N ALA A 41 15.25 0.23 -2.58
CA ALA A 41 14.72 0.02 -3.94
C ALA A 41 14.48 -1.47 -4.26
N SER A 42 15.29 -2.37 -3.71
CA SER A 42 15.12 -3.83 -3.83
C SER A 42 13.79 -4.32 -3.27
N ASP A 43 13.39 -3.79 -2.12
CA ASP A 43 12.20 -4.21 -1.39
C ASP A 43 10.95 -3.71 -2.09
N VAL A 44 10.98 -2.45 -2.55
CA VAL A 44 9.90 -1.89 -3.38
C VAL A 44 9.77 -2.68 -4.68
N ALA A 45 10.88 -3.02 -5.33
CA ALA A 45 10.84 -3.86 -6.53
C ALA A 45 10.28 -5.26 -6.24
N ALA A 46 10.58 -5.84 -5.08
CA ALA A 46 10.01 -7.13 -4.67
C ALA A 46 8.50 -7.06 -4.48
N LEU A 47 7.99 -5.99 -3.86
CA LEU A 47 6.56 -5.78 -3.72
C LEU A 47 5.89 -5.55 -5.08
N CYS A 48 6.47 -4.70 -5.94
CA CYS A 48 5.96 -4.46 -7.30
C CYS A 48 5.90 -5.75 -8.14
N ARG A 49 6.83 -6.69 -7.96
CA ARG A 49 6.81 -7.98 -8.70
C ARG A 49 5.55 -8.80 -8.43
N LEU A 50 4.93 -8.66 -7.26
CA LEU A 50 3.68 -9.37 -6.96
C LEU A 50 2.55 -8.96 -7.90
N ALA A 51 2.60 -7.76 -8.51
CA ALA A 51 1.58 -7.29 -9.44
C ALA A 51 1.40 -8.17 -10.69
N ARG A 52 2.32 -9.11 -10.97
CA ARG A 52 2.13 -10.14 -12.01
C ARG A 52 1.00 -11.13 -11.67
N HIS A 53 0.63 -11.23 -10.40
CA HIS A 53 -0.48 -12.05 -9.93
C HIS A 53 -1.75 -11.21 -9.92
N PRO A 54 -2.80 -11.56 -10.69
CA PRO A 54 -3.97 -10.71 -10.90
C PRO A 54 -4.78 -10.47 -9.62
N HIS A 55 -4.73 -11.40 -8.67
CA HIS A 55 -5.45 -11.35 -7.41
C HIS A 55 -4.60 -10.83 -6.23
N THR A 56 -3.52 -10.08 -6.51
CA THR A 56 -2.74 -9.40 -5.48
C THR A 56 -3.06 -7.91 -5.38
N PHE A 57 -3.17 -7.44 -4.15
CA PHE A 57 -3.57 -6.08 -3.78
C PHE A 57 -2.64 -5.55 -2.71
N VAL A 58 -2.55 -4.22 -2.56
CA VAL A 58 -1.73 -3.60 -1.51
C VAL A 58 -2.52 -2.51 -0.78
N LYS A 59 -2.43 -2.52 0.55
CA LYS A 59 -2.87 -1.38 1.36
C LYS A 59 -1.80 -0.29 1.39
N VAL A 60 -2.18 0.89 0.91
CA VAL A 60 -1.41 2.13 0.93
C VAL A 60 -1.77 2.87 2.22
N SER A 61 -1.11 2.51 3.32
CA SER A 61 -1.51 2.95 4.68
C SER A 61 -0.35 2.89 5.69
N ALA A 62 -0.65 3.17 6.97
CA ALA A 62 0.30 3.21 8.08
C ALA A 62 1.48 4.18 7.88
N PHE A 63 1.23 5.36 7.31
CA PHE A 63 2.27 6.33 6.96
C PHE A 63 3.06 6.84 8.17
N TYR A 64 2.44 6.85 9.35
CA TYR A 64 3.11 7.19 10.62
C TYR A 64 4.26 6.23 10.96
N ALA A 65 4.26 5.01 10.42
CA ALA A 65 5.23 3.98 10.78
C ALA A 65 6.38 3.84 9.78
N LEU A 66 6.31 4.48 8.61
CA LEU A 66 7.22 4.24 7.49
C LEU A 66 8.04 5.48 7.12
N GLY A 67 9.22 5.25 6.56
CA GLY A 67 10.10 6.32 6.06
C GLY A 67 10.49 7.30 7.15
N ALA A 68 10.32 8.59 6.88
CA ALA A 68 10.60 9.68 7.81
C ALA A 68 9.62 9.76 8.99
N LYS A 69 8.50 9.01 8.95
CA LYS A 69 7.48 8.97 10.01
C LYS A 69 7.01 10.36 10.43
N LYS A 70 6.81 11.24 9.44
CA LYS A 70 6.49 12.64 9.68
C LYS A 70 5.52 13.17 8.64
N ALA A 71 4.41 13.75 9.09
CA ALA A 71 3.48 14.45 8.21
C ALA A 71 4.21 15.62 7.50
N PRO A 72 3.95 15.87 6.19
CA PRO A 72 2.87 15.29 5.39
C PRO A 72 3.24 13.99 4.64
N TYR A 73 4.26 13.24 5.08
CA TYR A 73 4.69 11.92 4.55
C TYR A 73 5.08 11.92 3.07
N LEU A 74 5.58 13.05 2.57
CA LEU A 74 5.91 13.23 1.14
C LEU A 74 7.04 12.31 0.68
N ASP A 75 7.87 11.83 1.60
CA ASP A 75 8.92 10.86 1.36
C ASP A 75 8.40 9.48 0.90
N LEU A 76 7.11 9.19 1.14
CA LEU A 76 6.47 7.96 0.69
C LEU A 76 5.93 8.06 -0.75
N LEU A 77 5.77 9.26 -1.31
CA LEU A 77 5.21 9.46 -2.65
C LEU A 77 5.94 8.67 -3.76
N PRO A 78 7.28 8.59 -3.79
CA PRO A 78 7.98 7.79 -4.79
C PRO A 78 7.66 6.29 -4.70
N MET A 79 7.48 5.75 -3.49
CA MET A 79 7.09 4.35 -3.29
C MET A 79 5.65 4.12 -3.75
N ILE A 80 4.74 5.04 -3.43
CA ILE A 80 3.33 4.97 -3.87
C ILE A 80 3.25 5.03 -5.40
N ARG A 81 4.04 5.88 -6.06
CA ARG A 81 4.08 5.96 -7.53
C ARG A 81 4.51 4.64 -8.17
N LYS A 82 5.58 4.02 -7.68
CA LYS A 82 6.05 2.72 -8.19
C LYS A 82 5.00 1.62 -8.05
N LEU A 83 4.22 1.66 -6.97
CA LEU A 83 3.11 0.73 -6.81
C LEU A 83 1.95 1.05 -7.73
N LEU A 84 1.61 2.33 -7.95
CA LEU A 84 0.60 2.70 -8.95
C LEU A 84 0.99 2.23 -10.35
N ASP A 85 2.26 2.40 -10.73
CA ASP A 85 2.77 1.97 -12.04
C ASP A 85 2.69 0.44 -12.21
N ALA A 86 2.93 -0.32 -11.13
CA ALA A 86 2.93 -1.79 -11.18
C ALA A 86 1.53 -2.41 -11.03
N PHE A 87 0.75 -1.94 -10.05
CA PHE A 87 -0.55 -2.51 -9.67
C PHE A 87 -1.71 -1.84 -10.39
N GLY A 88 -1.59 -0.56 -10.74
CA GLY A 88 -2.73 0.27 -11.10
C GLY A 88 -3.60 0.62 -9.89
N PRO A 89 -4.46 1.65 -10.01
CA PRO A 89 -5.28 2.14 -8.89
C PRO A 89 -6.30 1.09 -8.41
N GLU A 90 -6.78 0.22 -9.28
CA GLU A 90 -7.79 -0.82 -8.97
C GLU A 90 -7.27 -1.94 -8.07
N ARG A 91 -5.97 -1.97 -7.78
CA ARG A 91 -5.33 -2.97 -6.91
C ARG A 91 -4.65 -2.36 -5.68
N LEU A 92 -4.80 -1.05 -5.50
CA LEU A 92 -4.33 -0.32 -4.34
C LEU A 92 -5.51 0.23 -3.55
N MET A 93 -5.42 0.17 -2.22
CA MET A 93 -6.47 0.69 -1.33
C MET A 93 -5.87 1.44 -0.15
N TRP A 94 -6.39 2.61 0.17
CA TRP A 94 -6.03 3.37 1.35
C TRP A 94 -6.72 2.77 2.59
N ALA A 95 -6.05 2.86 3.73
CA ALA A 95 -6.63 2.53 5.02
C ALA A 95 -6.02 3.42 6.11
N THR A 96 -6.75 3.62 7.20
CA THR A 96 -6.28 4.46 8.30
C THR A 96 -5.19 3.80 9.13
N ASP A 97 -5.26 2.48 9.34
CA ASP A 97 -4.49 1.80 10.39
C ASP A 97 -4.77 2.37 11.80
N CYS A 98 -6.04 2.66 12.06
CA CYS A 98 -6.54 3.05 13.38
C CYS A 98 -6.25 1.94 14.43
N PRO A 99 -5.82 2.28 15.66
CA PRO A 99 -5.72 3.64 16.22
C PRO A 99 -4.35 4.30 16.04
N TYR A 100 -3.37 3.62 15.48
CA TYR A 100 -1.97 4.05 15.51
C TYR A 100 -1.72 5.34 14.71
N GLN A 101 -2.43 5.52 13.59
CA GLN A 101 -2.31 6.70 12.74
C GLN A 101 -2.74 8.03 13.39
N VAL A 102 -3.39 7.98 14.57
CA VAL A 102 -3.79 9.17 15.34
C VAL A 102 -3.03 9.33 16.66
N GLN A 103 -1.94 8.59 16.85
CA GLN A 103 -1.08 8.69 18.02
C GLN A 103 0.09 9.64 17.75
N GLN A 104 0.77 10.10 18.81
CA GLN A 104 2.05 10.82 18.72
C GLN A 104 2.05 12.05 17.78
N GLY A 105 0.90 12.74 17.67
CA GLY A 105 0.76 13.94 16.84
C GLY A 105 0.46 13.66 15.36
N HIS A 106 0.30 12.40 14.97
CA HIS A 106 -0.22 12.04 13.66
C HIS A 106 -1.74 12.22 13.60
N THR A 107 -2.29 12.46 12.40
CA THR A 107 -3.73 12.67 12.22
C THR A 107 -4.28 11.89 11.03
N TYR A 108 -5.59 11.62 11.03
CA TYR A 108 -6.28 11.12 9.84
C TYR A 108 -6.23 12.13 8.68
N ALA A 109 -6.31 13.43 8.98
CA ALA A 109 -6.30 14.48 7.98
C ALA A 109 -5.01 14.46 7.15
N ASP A 110 -3.85 14.33 7.79
CA ASP A 110 -2.57 14.23 7.09
C ASP A 110 -2.44 12.94 6.28
N SER A 111 -2.93 11.82 6.84
CA SER A 111 -2.89 10.52 6.17
C SER A 111 -3.74 10.50 4.90
N ILE A 112 -5.00 10.95 4.98
CA ILE A 112 -5.88 10.98 3.81
C ILE A 112 -5.42 12.04 2.79
N ALA A 113 -4.90 13.18 3.25
CA ALA A 113 -4.41 14.24 2.37
C ALA A 113 -3.24 13.77 1.48
N LEU A 114 -2.38 12.86 1.95
CA LEU A 114 -1.30 12.29 1.14
C LEU A 114 -1.84 11.66 -0.15
N VAL A 115 -2.94 10.89 -0.06
CA VAL A 115 -3.54 10.21 -1.21
C VAL A 115 -4.54 11.10 -1.94
N ARG A 116 -5.36 11.88 -1.22
CA ARG A 116 -6.41 12.73 -1.79
C ARG A 116 -5.87 13.96 -2.50
N ASP A 117 -4.87 14.63 -1.90
CA ASP A 117 -4.46 15.98 -2.32
C ASP A 117 -3.02 16.04 -2.85
N ARG A 118 -2.11 15.23 -2.29
CA ARG A 118 -0.66 15.32 -2.58
C ARG A 118 -0.18 14.35 -3.65
N LEU A 119 -0.94 13.29 -3.92
CA LEU A 119 -0.63 12.35 -4.98
C LEU A 119 -1.12 12.93 -6.32
N GLU A 120 -0.19 13.48 -7.09
CA GLU A 120 -0.46 14.16 -8.36
C GLU A 120 -0.72 13.19 -9.51
N GLY A 121 -1.24 13.68 -10.64
CA GLY A 121 -1.40 12.88 -11.86
C GLY A 121 -2.43 11.74 -11.76
N LEU A 122 -3.33 11.80 -10.78
CA LEU A 122 -4.46 10.88 -10.65
C LEU A 122 -5.74 11.57 -11.09
N SER A 123 -6.56 10.86 -11.86
CA SER A 123 -7.94 11.26 -12.13
C SER A 123 -8.82 11.07 -10.88
N ASP A 124 -10.00 11.68 -10.88
CA ASP A 124 -11.00 11.44 -9.83
C ASP A 124 -11.42 9.96 -9.76
N GLY A 125 -11.41 9.26 -10.90
CA GLY A 125 -11.66 7.82 -10.97
C GLY A 125 -10.60 7.01 -10.23
N ASP A 126 -9.32 7.34 -10.43
CA ASP A 126 -8.21 6.68 -9.75
C ASP A 126 -8.29 6.90 -8.23
N ARG A 127 -8.63 8.12 -7.80
CA ARG A 127 -8.84 8.44 -6.38
C ARG A 127 -10.00 7.63 -5.79
N GLN A 128 -11.09 7.44 -6.54
CA GLN A 128 -12.20 6.60 -6.08
C GLN A 128 -11.80 5.13 -5.92
N TRP A 129 -10.94 4.61 -6.79
CA TRP A 129 -10.38 3.27 -6.61
C TRP A 129 -9.56 3.17 -5.32
N LEU A 130 -8.59 4.07 -5.16
CA LEU A 130 -7.72 4.10 -3.98
C LEU A 130 -8.49 4.27 -2.66
N LEU A 131 -9.47 5.18 -2.61
CA LEU A 131 -10.14 5.55 -1.36
C LEU A 131 -11.38 4.70 -1.05
N ARG A 132 -11.89 3.92 -2.01
CA ARG A 132 -13.16 3.18 -1.83
C ARG A 132 -13.25 1.90 -2.66
N ARG A 133 -13.28 2.02 -4.00
CA ARG A 133 -13.78 0.94 -4.88
C ARG A 133 -12.92 -0.32 -4.82
N THR A 134 -11.60 -0.19 -4.62
CA THR A 134 -10.72 -1.36 -4.51
C THR A 134 -11.06 -2.19 -3.27
N ALA A 135 -11.27 -1.55 -2.12
CA ALA A 135 -11.65 -2.25 -0.90
C ALA A 135 -13.06 -2.84 -1.00
N GLU A 136 -14.01 -2.12 -1.59
CA GLU A 136 -15.37 -2.58 -1.87
C GLU A 136 -15.35 -3.88 -2.71
N LYS A 137 -14.59 -3.88 -3.82
CA LYS A 137 -14.39 -5.03 -4.70
C LYS A 137 -13.67 -6.21 -4.03
N VAL A 138 -12.77 -5.98 -3.08
CA VAL A 138 -11.98 -7.08 -2.50
C VAL A 138 -12.71 -7.77 -1.34
N PHE A 139 -13.51 -7.04 -0.58
CA PHE A 139 -14.08 -7.55 0.68
C PHE A 139 -15.60 -7.74 0.67
N PHE A 140 -16.32 -7.19 -0.32
CA PHE A 140 -17.78 -7.16 -0.31
C PHE A 140 -18.44 -7.61 -1.62
N SER A 141 -17.68 -8.25 -2.53
CA SER A 141 -18.21 -8.85 -3.76
C SER A 141 -18.04 -10.36 -3.77
#